data_AF-A0A9D8L4D4-F1
#
_entry.id   AF-A0A9D8L4D4-F1
#
_cell.length_a   1.000
_cell.length_b   1.000
_cell.length_c   1.000
_cell.angle_alpha   90.00
_cell.angle_beta   90.00
_cell.angle_gamma   90.00
#
_symmetry.space_group_name_H-M   'P 1'
#
loop_
_entity.id
_entity.type
_entity.pdbx_description
1 polymer ?
#
loop_
_entity_poly.entity_id
_entity_poly.type
_entity_poly.pdbx_seq_one_letter_code
_entity_poly.pdbx_strand_id
1 'polypeptide(L)'
;LSWADVQADIADPQAGFCVAVHEMAHKIDVLDGALDGTPPLPRDWQRQWARDFQRSYDAFCARVDAGRDTAIDPYAAEAPEEFFAVATEYHFSAPHLLERDMPEVAAHLRRFYGPSPFAGQALQQP
;
A
#
# COMPACT_ATOMS: atom_id res chain seq x y z
N LEU A 1 13.26 2.64 -10.45
CA LEU A 1 13.06 4.10 -10.67
C LEU A 1 13.46 4.56 -12.07
N SER A 2 12.52 5.10 -12.85
CA SER A 2 12.82 5.93 -14.03
C SER A 2 12.49 7.40 -13.75
N TRP A 3 13.13 8.33 -14.47
CA TRP A 3 12.83 9.76 -14.33
C TRP A 3 11.40 10.10 -14.77
N ALA A 4 10.87 9.38 -15.76
CA ALA A 4 9.52 9.59 -16.26
C ALA A 4 8.46 9.27 -15.19
N ASP A 5 8.63 8.17 -14.46
CA ASP A 5 7.72 7.78 -13.36
C ASP A 5 7.75 8.83 -12.25
N VAL A 6 8.94 9.29 -11.85
CA VAL A 6 9.09 10.34 -10.83
C VAL A 6 8.40 11.65 -11.27
N GLN A 7 8.49 12.01 -12.56
CA GLN A 7 7.79 13.19 -13.07
C GLN A 7 6.26 13.01 -13.05
N ALA A 8 5.76 11.80 -13.33
CA ALA A 8 4.33 11.48 -13.25
C ALA A 8 3.81 11.58 -11.82
N ASP A 9 4.53 10.99 -10.84
CA ASP A 9 4.20 11.05 -9.41
C ASP A 9 4.07 12.50 -8.91
N ILE A 10 4.97 13.38 -9.36
CA ILE A 10 4.96 14.79 -8.97
C ILE A 10 3.80 15.56 -9.63
N ALA A 11 3.44 15.21 -10.86
CA ALA A 11 2.37 15.87 -11.61
C ALA A 11 0.98 15.56 -11.04
N ASP A 12 0.76 14.35 -10.52
CA ASP A 12 -0.48 13.94 -9.85
C ASP A 12 -0.19 13.12 -8.59
N PRO A 13 0.11 13.79 -7.46
CA PRO A 13 0.55 13.10 -6.24
C PRO A 13 -0.57 12.34 -5.51
N GLN A 14 -1.84 12.45 -5.95
CA GLN A 14 -2.98 11.71 -5.38
C GLN A 14 -3.52 10.63 -6.34
N ALA A 15 -2.77 10.28 -7.39
CA ALA A 15 -3.17 9.27 -8.38
C ALA A 15 -3.28 7.84 -7.84
N GLY A 16 -2.76 7.55 -6.64
CA GLY A 16 -2.71 6.19 -6.08
C GLY A 16 -1.41 5.44 -6.37
N PHE A 17 -0.41 6.12 -6.95
CA PHE A 17 0.89 5.54 -7.31
C PHE A 17 2.01 6.48 -6.87
N CYS A 18 3.12 5.91 -6.40
CA CYS A 18 4.37 6.64 -6.19
C CYS A 18 5.57 5.68 -6.19
N VAL A 19 6.31 5.65 -7.29
CA VAL A 19 7.40 4.68 -7.48
C VAL A 19 8.51 4.83 -6.44
N ALA A 20 8.76 6.04 -5.95
CA ALA A 20 9.77 6.27 -4.91
C ALA A 20 9.35 5.64 -3.57
N VAL A 21 8.06 5.72 -3.24
CA VAL A 21 7.47 5.12 -2.04
C VAL A 21 7.43 3.60 -2.17
N HIS A 22 7.10 3.09 -3.35
CA HIS A 22 7.12 1.66 -3.66
C HIS A 22 8.49 1.03 -3.35
N GLU A 23 9.55 1.59 -3.93
CA GLU A 23 10.91 1.10 -3.74
C GLU A 23 11.39 1.27 -2.28
N MET A 24 10.95 2.34 -1.61
CA MET A 24 11.18 2.52 -0.18
C MET A 24 10.53 1.40 0.64
N ALA A 25 9.28 1.01 0.32
CA ALA A 25 8.58 -0.06 1.01
C ALA A 25 9.35 -1.39 0.89
N HIS A 26 9.81 -1.76 -0.30
CA HIS A 26 10.67 -2.94 -0.50
C HIS A 26 11.97 -2.88 0.31
N LYS A 27 12.59 -1.70 0.45
CA LYS A 27 13.77 -1.54 1.30
C LYS A 27 13.47 -1.65 2.79
N ILE A 28 12.28 -1.25 3.22
CA ILE A 28 11.84 -1.40 4.61
C ILE A 28 11.53 -2.87 4.90
N ASP A 29 10.86 -3.55 3.98
CA ASP A 29 10.47 -4.97 4.10
C ASP A 29 11.71 -5.84 4.34
N VAL A 30 12.73 -5.70 3.48
CA VAL A 30 13.97 -6.49 3.54
C VAL A 30 14.90 -6.21 4.74
N LEU A 31 14.54 -5.31 5.65
CA LEU A 31 15.40 -4.94 6.79
C LEU A 31 15.64 -6.09 7.77
N ASP A 32 14.73 -7.07 7.88
CA ASP A 32 14.95 -8.28 8.68
C ASP A 32 15.50 -9.47 7.86
N GLY A 33 15.75 -9.25 6.56
CA GLY A 33 16.29 -10.23 5.63
C GLY A 33 15.24 -11.02 4.84
N ALA A 34 13.95 -10.78 5.05
CA ALA A 34 12.86 -11.34 4.26
C ALA A 34 12.18 -10.26 3.39
N LEU A 35 11.74 -10.63 2.19
CA LEU A 35 10.91 -9.78 1.34
C LEU A 35 9.56 -10.49 1.22
N ASP A 36 8.69 -10.26 2.20
CA ASP A 36 7.43 -11.01 2.37
C ASP A 36 6.22 -10.11 2.69
N GLY A 37 6.38 -8.79 2.55
CA GLY A 37 5.36 -7.79 2.88
C GLY A 37 5.17 -7.57 4.38
N THR A 38 6.09 -8.05 5.22
CA THR A 38 6.09 -7.86 6.66
C THR A 38 7.37 -7.12 7.10
N PRO A 39 7.30 -5.78 7.30
CA PRO A 39 8.45 -5.04 7.78
C PRO A 39 8.84 -5.47 9.20
N PRO A 40 10.04 -5.10 9.70
CA PRO A 40 10.46 -5.41 11.05
C PRO A 40 9.51 -4.81 12.11
N LEU A 41 8.79 -5.67 12.82
CA LEU A 41 7.77 -5.28 13.79
C LEU A 41 7.95 -5.99 15.15
N PRO A 42 7.48 -5.40 16.26
CA PRO A 42 7.38 -6.10 17.54
C PRO A 42 6.53 -7.37 17.40
N ARG A 43 6.94 -8.47 18.04
CA ARG A 43 6.37 -9.83 17.83
C ARG A 43 4.84 -9.89 17.84
N ASP A 44 4.19 -9.24 18.80
CA ASP A 44 2.72 -9.30 18.91
C ASP A 44 2.04 -8.57 17.75
N TRP A 45 2.63 -7.46 17.31
CA TRP A 45 2.15 -6.72 16.14
C TRP A 45 2.47 -7.45 14.85
N GLN A 46 3.66 -8.04 14.71
CA GLN A 46 4.03 -8.86 13.53
C GLN A 46 3.00 -9.98 13.29
N ARG A 47 2.56 -10.67 14.34
CA ARG A 47 1.50 -11.70 14.22
C ARG A 47 0.17 -11.12 13.78
N GLN A 48 -0.18 -9.92 14.25
CA GLN A 48 -1.42 -9.25 13.84
C GLN A 48 -1.33 -8.81 12.38
N TRP A 49 -0.23 -8.15 12.01
CA TRP A 49 0.09 -7.72 10.66
C TRP A 49 -0.03 -8.88 9.67
N ALA A 50 0.70 -9.97 9.90
CA ALA A 50 0.69 -11.14 9.02
C ALA A 50 -0.74 -11.69 8.80
N ARG A 51 -1.56 -11.77 9.85
CA ARG A 51 -2.94 -12.26 9.72
C ARG A 51 -3.83 -11.30 8.93
N ASP A 52 -3.71 -10.00 9.17
CA ASP A 52 -4.62 -8.98 8.62
C ASP A 52 -4.22 -8.62 7.18
N PHE A 53 -2.92 -8.56 6.88
CA PHE A 53 -2.39 -8.43 5.53
C PHE A 53 -2.68 -9.65 4.68
N GLN A 54 -2.40 -10.88 5.16
CA GLN A 54 -2.69 -12.10 4.38
C GLN A 54 -4.17 -12.21 4.03
N ARG A 55 -5.06 -11.96 4.99
CA ARG A 55 -6.51 -11.97 4.76
C ARG A 55 -6.93 -10.96 3.69
N SER A 56 -6.34 -9.76 3.72
CA SER A 56 -6.65 -8.70 2.75
C SER A 56 -6.06 -9.00 1.37
N TYR A 57 -4.85 -9.54 1.31
CA TYR A 57 -4.20 -10.00 0.10
C TYR A 57 -5.00 -11.12 -0.58
N ASP A 58 -5.37 -12.18 0.15
CA ASP A 58 -6.17 -13.29 -0.39
C ASP A 58 -7.51 -12.80 -0.95
N ALA A 59 -8.19 -11.89 -0.24
CA ALA A 59 -9.44 -11.29 -0.69
C ALA A 59 -9.24 -10.40 -1.93
N PHE A 60 -8.12 -9.70 -2.01
CA PHE A 60 -7.75 -8.88 -3.16
C PHE A 60 -7.45 -9.72 -4.40
N CYS A 61 -6.61 -10.75 -4.28
CA CYS A 61 -6.33 -11.70 -5.36
C CYS A 61 -7.63 -12.32 -5.89
N ALA A 62 -8.51 -12.78 -5.00
CA ALA A 62 -9.82 -13.31 -5.41
C ALA A 62 -10.72 -12.29 -6.13
N ARG A 63 -10.54 -10.97 -5.92
CA ARG A 63 -11.23 -9.92 -6.70
C ARG A 63 -10.61 -9.74 -8.08
N VAL A 64 -9.28 -9.71 -8.14
CA VAL A 64 -8.53 -9.58 -9.40
C VAL A 64 -8.78 -10.79 -10.31
N ASP A 65 -8.69 -12.00 -9.77
CA ASP A 65 -8.95 -13.26 -10.49
C ASP A 65 -10.39 -13.35 -11.05
N ALA A 66 -11.34 -12.72 -10.36
CA ALA A 66 -12.73 -12.63 -10.80
C ALA A 66 -12.96 -11.52 -11.86
N GLY A 67 -11.91 -10.80 -12.28
CA GLY A 67 -11.97 -9.70 -13.23
C GLY A 67 -12.77 -8.49 -12.73
N ARG A 68 -12.85 -8.29 -11.41
CA ARG A 68 -13.57 -7.14 -10.83
C ARG A 68 -12.67 -5.90 -10.86
N ASP A 69 -13.24 -4.75 -11.17
CA ASP A 69 -12.56 -3.47 -11.02
C ASP A 69 -12.14 -3.26 -9.55
N THR A 70 -10.88 -2.88 -9.36
CA THR A 70 -10.28 -2.56 -8.07
C THR A 70 -9.80 -1.12 -8.06
N ALA A 71 -10.01 -0.41 -6.94
CA ALA A 71 -9.47 0.93 -6.78
C ALA A 71 -7.96 0.93 -6.51
N ILE A 72 -7.49 -0.17 -5.90
CA ILE A 72 -6.07 -0.47 -5.73
C ILE A 72 -5.56 -1.17 -6.98
N ASP A 73 -4.37 -0.81 -7.45
CA ASP A 73 -3.73 -1.38 -8.63
C ASP A 73 -3.68 -2.92 -8.55
N PRO A 74 -4.20 -3.66 -9.55
CA PRO A 74 -4.13 -5.13 -9.61
C PRO A 74 -2.72 -5.71 -9.47
N TYR A 75 -1.66 -4.94 -9.74
CA TYR A 75 -0.27 -5.34 -9.52
C TYR A 75 -0.02 -5.79 -8.07
N ALA A 76 -0.77 -5.25 -7.10
CA ALA A 76 -0.71 -5.68 -5.70
C ALA A 76 -1.08 -7.17 -5.49
N ALA A 77 -1.67 -7.86 -6.48
CA ALA A 77 -1.99 -9.28 -6.41
C ALA A 77 -0.80 -10.20 -6.79
N GLU A 78 0.26 -9.68 -7.40
CA GLU A 78 1.38 -10.48 -7.91
C GLU A 78 2.13 -11.20 -6.77
N ALA A 79 2.38 -10.51 -5.65
CA ALA A 79 3.05 -11.08 -4.50
C ALA A 79 2.76 -10.31 -3.19
N PRO A 80 2.94 -10.91 -1.99
CA PRO A 80 2.73 -10.24 -0.71
C PRO A 80 3.57 -8.97 -0.50
N GLU A 81 4.83 -8.98 -0.93
CA GLU A 81 5.73 -7.82 -0.89
C GLU A 81 5.24 -6.69 -1.78
N GLU A 82 4.68 -7.01 -2.95
CA GLU A 82 4.07 -6.03 -3.85
C GLU A 82 2.76 -5.49 -3.30
N PHE A 83 1.97 -6.35 -2.64
CA PHE A 83 0.78 -5.91 -1.91
C PHE A 83 1.13 -4.87 -0.83
N PHE A 84 2.18 -5.11 -0.05
CA PHE A 84 2.66 -4.15 0.94
C PHE A 84 3.18 -2.86 0.29
N ALA A 85 3.97 -2.96 -0.78
CA ALA A 85 4.51 -1.80 -1.48
C ALA A 85 3.40 -0.93 -2.08
N VAL A 86 2.48 -1.52 -2.83
CA VAL A 86 1.33 -0.80 -3.42
C VAL A 86 0.43 -0.22 -2.32
N ALA A 87 0.08 -0.98 -1.27
CA ALA A 87 -0.71 -0.42 -0.18
C ALA A 87 0.00 0.80 0.48
N THR A 88 1.32 0.77 0.56
CA THR A 88 2.13 1.90 1.05
C THR A 88 2.09 3.10 0.08
N GLU A 89 2.13 2.88 -1.23
CA GLU A 89 1.93 3.96 -2.22
C GLU A 89 0.58 4.66 -2.03
N TYR A 90 -0.50 3.90 -1.87
CA TYR A 90 -1.83 4.46 -1.62
C TYR A 90 -1.89 5.17 -0.27
N HIS A 91 -1.17 4.71 0.76
CA HIS A 91 -1.07 5.45 2.02
C HIS A 91 -0.47 6.84 1.80
N PHE A 92 0.55 6.99 0.96
CA PHE A 92 1.21 8.27 0.73
C PHE A 92 0.64 9.12 -0.41
N SER A 93 -0.22 8.57 -1.27
CA SER A 93 -0.84 9.29 -2.40
C SER A 93 -2.36 9.43 -2.26
N ALA A 94 -3.09 8.32 -2.15
CA ALA A 94 -4.55 8.27 -2.14
C ALA A 94 -5.11 7.53 -0.89
N PRO A 95 -4.86 8.04 0.34
CA PRO A 95 -5.18 7.32 1.58
C PRO A 95 -6.68 7.03 1.73
N HIS A 96 -7.53 7.89 1.16
CA HIS A 96 -8.99 7.74 1.21
C HIS A 96 -9.47 6.51 0.43
N LEU A 97 -8.82 6.15 -0.69
CA LEU A 97 -9.15 4.94 -1.44
C LEU A 97 -8.75 3.70 -0.64
N LEU A 98 -7.56 3.74 -0.02
CA LEU A 98 -7.07 2.65 0.83
C LEU A 98 -7.95 2.44 2.07
N GLU A 99 -8.33 3.52 2.75
CA GLU A 99 -9.22 3.45 3.92
C GLU A 99 -10.61 2.91 3.56
N ARG A 100 -11.12 3.23 2.38
CA ARG A 100 -12.42 2.73 1.89
C ARG A 100 -12.37 1.25 1.52
N ASP A 101 -11.36 0.84 0.75
CA ASP A 101 -11.30 -0.52 0.18
C ASP A 101 -10.62 -1.53 1.11
N MET A 102 -9.68 -1.09 1.96
CA MET A 102 -8.86 -1.94 2.85
C MET A 102 -8.63 -1.26 4.22
N PRO A 103 -9.70 -1.01 5.01
CA PRO A 103 -9.61 -0.24 6.26
C PRO A 103 -8.64 -0.84 7.29
N GLU A 104 -8.51 -2.16 7.37
CA GLU A 104 -7.61 -2.85 8.30
C GLU A 104 -6.14 -2.63 7.92
N VAL A 105 -5.82 -2.75 6.63
CA VAL A 105 -4.47 -2.45 6.08
C VAL A 105 -4.14 -0.97 6.30
N ALA A 106 -5.08 -0.06 6.00
CA ALA A 106 -4.91 1.37 6.23
C ALA A 106 -4.59 1.70 7.69
N ALA A 107 -5.27 1.04 8.64
CA ALA A 107 -5.03 1.23 10.07
C ALA A 107 -3.62 0.76 10.49
N HIS A 108 -3.13 -0.36 9.93
CA HIS A 108 -1.77 -0.83 10.16
C HIS A 108 -0.72 0.14 9.61
N LEU A 109 -0.89 0.60 8.38
CA LEU A 109 0.04 1.54 7.75
C LEU A 109 0.05 2.88 8.48
N ARG A 110 -1.11 3.36 8.94
CA ARG A 110 -1.19 4.56 9.78
C ARG A 110 -0.48 4.40 11.12
N ARG A 111 -0.53 3.22 11.73
CA ARG A 111 0.23 2.93 12.96
C ARG A 111 1.74 2.86 12.69
N PHE A 112 2.14 2.41 11.50
CA PHE A 112 3.54 2.23 11.11
C PHE A 112 4.21 3.53 10.67
N TYR A 113 3.62 4.24 9.71
CA TYR A 113 4.16 5.48 9.14
C TYR A 113 3.67 6.75 9.84
N GLY A 114 2.53 6.69 10.52
CA GLY A 114 1.82 7.87 11.01
C GLY A 114 0.68 8.29 10.07
N PRO A 115 0.13 9.51 10.24
CA PRO A 115 -0.89 10.01 9.33
C PRO A 115 -0.31 10.25 7.93
N SER A 116 -1.09 9.91 6.91
CA SER A 116 -0.76 10.24 5.52
C SER A 116 -0.64 11.76 5.32
N PRO A 117 0.24 12.25 4.44
CA PRO A 117 0.31 13.67 4.08
C PRO A 117 -0.99 14.19 3.45
N PHE A 118 -1.83 13.31 2.86
CA PHE A 118 -3.11 13.66 2.27
C PHE A 118 -4.32 13.28 3.16
N ALA A 119 -4.07 12.90 4.42
CA ALA A 119 -5.15 12.62 5.36
C ALA A 119 -6.02 13.87 5.60
N GLY A 120 -7.33 13.75 5.37
CA GLY A 120 -8.29 14.85 5.60
C GLY A 120 -8.48 15.82 4.43
N GLN A 121 -7.75 15.66 3.33
CA GLN A 121 -8.09 16.33 2.07
C GLN A 121 -9.19 15.51 1.38
N ALA A 122 -10.45 15.77 1.75
CA ALA A 122 -11.57 15.30 0.94
C ALA A 122 -11.41 15.87 -0.47
N LEU A 123 -11.44 15.00 -1.48
CA LEU A 123 -11.31 15.33 -2.90
C LEU A 123 -12.00 16.67 -3.21
N GLN A 124 -11.21 17.72 -3.44
CA GLN A 124 -11.68 18.87 -4.21
C GLN A 124 -11.77 18.37 -5.65
N GLN A 125 -12.85 17.66 -5.97
CA GLN A 125 -13.22 17.46 -7.36
C GLN A 125 -13.76 18.79 -7.89
N PRO A 126 -13.29 19.25 -9.07
CA PRO A 126 -13.86 20.43 -9.72
C PRO A 126 -15.33 20.24 -10.11
#